data_AF-A0A521I608-F1
#
_entry.id   AF-A0A521I608-F1
#
_cell.length_a   1.000
_cell.length_b   1.000
_cell.length_c   1.000
_cell.angle_alpha   90.00
_cell.angle_beta   90.00
_cell.angle_gamma   90.00
#
_symmetry.space_group_name_H-M   'P 1'
#
loop_
_entity.id
_entity.type
_entity.pdbx_description
1 polymer ?
#
loop_
_entity_poly.entity_id
_entity_poly.type
_entity_poly.pdbx_seq_one_letter_code
_entity_poly.pdbx_strand_id
1 'polypeptide(L)'
;MNLTDEDFDDFMDDANEERNQLKRKSKRFKHSYAELAPAESSKDNDEFHPTFTGSKHERQWIMEYLEPFYEDAIITDVLRQVKGGKEATVYCCRANPALGVELIAAKVYRPRMFRQLRNDAVYRQGGEVIGEEGK
;
A
#
# COMPACT_ATOMS: atom_id res chain seq x y z
N MET A 1 17.62 -5.12 -18.02
CA MET A 1 18.29 -4.64 -16.80
C MET A 1 17.77 -5.50 -15.66
N ASN A 2 18.62 -6.30 -15.04
CA ASN A 2 18.24 -7.11 -13.89
C ASN A 2 18.22 -6.16 -12.69
N LEU A 3 17.02 -5.87 -12.18
CA LEU A 3 16.83 -5.13 -10.95
C LEU A 3 17.42 -5.96 -9.81
N THR A 4 18.34 -5.36 -9.04
CA THR A 4 19.00 -6.02 -7.91
C THR A 4 18.25 -5.74 -6.62
N ASP A 5 18.55 -6.51 -5.57
CA ASP A 5 18.05 -6.21 -4.22
C ASP A 5 18.55 -4.84 -3.71
N GLU A 6 19.70 -4.34 -4.19
CA GLU A 6 20.25 -3.03 -3.83
C GLU A 6 19.37 -1.88 -4.36
N ASP A 7 18.89 -1.97 -5.61
CA ASP A 7 17.96 -0.98 -6.19
C ASP A 7 16.64 -0.89 -5.41
N PHE A 8 16.27 -1.98 -4.72
CA PHE A 8 15.04 -2.05 -3.94
C PHE A 8 15.20 -1.44 -2.54
N ASP A 9 16.33 -1.71 -1.89
CA ASP A 9 16.62 -1.18 -0.56
C ASP A 9 16.82 0.34 -0.61
N ASP A 10 17.54 0.86 -1.62
CA ASP A 10 17.76 2.31 -1.82
C ASP A 10 16.42 3.07 -2.00
N PHE A 11 15.50 2.50 -2.81
CA PHE A 11 14.17 3.07 -2.97
C PHE A 11 13.36 3.08 -1.66
N MET A 12 13.49 2.03 -0.85
CA MET A 12 12.75 1.92 0.41
C MET A 12 13.23 2.93 1.44
N ASP A 13 14.53 3.20 1.48
CA ASP A 13 15.10 4.26 2.31
C ASP A 13 14.57 5.63 1.89
N ASP A 14 14.57 5.94 0.59
CA ASP A 14 13.99 7.18 0.04
C ASP A 14 12.51 7.34 0.40
N ALA A 15 11.70 6.29 0.20
CA ALA A 15 10.27 6.31 0.48
C ALA A 15 9.97 6.50 1.98
N ASN A 16 10.76 5.87 2.84
CA ASN A 16 10.63 6.02 4.29
C ASN A 16 11.06 7.41 4.77
N GLU A 17 12.10 8.00 4.15
CA GLU A 17 12.52 9.37 4.44
C GLU A 17 11.45 10.39 4.05
N GLU A 18 10.85 10.25 2.86
CA GLU A 18 9.71 11.08 2.42
C GLU A 18 8.50 10.93 3.36
N ARG A 19 8.19 9.70 3.79
CA ARG A 19 7.11 9.43 4.76
C ARG A 19 7.37 10.13 6.09
N ASN A 20 8.59 10.08 6.62
CA ASN A 20 8.94 10.77 7.85
C ASN A 20 8.78 12.29 7.74
N GLN A 21 9.06 12.87 6.56
CA GLN A 21 8.78 14.28 6.29
C GLN A 21 7.28 14.58 6.23
N LEU A 22 6.47 13.68 5.67
CA LEU A 22 5.00 13.82 5.57
C LEU A 22 4.30 13.61 6.91
N LYS A 23 4.69 12.63 7.73
CA LYS A 23 4.17 12.41 9.10
C LYS A 23 4.32 13.65 9.98
N ARG A 24 5.42 14.41 9.81
CA ARG A 24 5.64 15.69 10.51
C ARG A 24 4.65 16.77 10.08
N LYS A 25 4.15 16.72 8.83
CA LYS A 25 3.17 17.67 8.27
C LYS A 25 1.71 17.25 8.49
N SER A 26 1.41 15.95 8.46
CA SER A 26 0.04 15.39 8.50
C SER A 26 -0.57 15.28 9.89
N LYS A 27 0.20 15.55 10.96
CA LYS A 27 -0.28 15.60 12.36
C LYS A 27 -1.45 16.58 12.61
N ARG A 28 -1.86 17.35 11.59
CA ARG A 28 -2.96 18.31 11.58
C ARG A 28 -4.28 17.79 11.00
N PHE A 29 -4.32 16.62 10.35
CA PHE A 29 -5.53 16.08 9.70
C PHE A 29 -5.74 14.63 10.13
N LYS A 30 -6.41 14.40 11.26
CA LYS A 30 -6.88 13.06 11.63
C LYS A 30 -8.18 12.79 10.88
N HIS A 31 -8.23 11.68 10.16
CA HIS A 31 -9.36 11.25 9.35
C HIS A 31 -10.55 10.84 10.25
N SER A 32 -11.78 11.12 9.78
CA SER A 32 -13.05 10.93 10.49
C SER A 32 -13.37 9.49 10.94
N TYR A 33 -12.63 8.49 10.47
CA TYR A 33 -12.85 7.09 10.83
C TYR A 33 -12.29 6.72 12.21
N ALA A 34 -11.33 7.49 12.72
CA ALA A 34 -10.76 7.28 14.05
C ALA A 34 -11.78 7.49 15.19
N GLU A 35 -12.89 8.17 14.92
CA GLU A 35 -13.96 8.43 15.90
C GLU A 35 -14.90 7.23 16.10
N LEU A 36 -14.91 6.27 15.15
CA LEU A 36 -15.71 5.04 15.24
C LEU A 36 -14.94 3.87 15.88
N ALA A 37 -13.63 4.01 16.07
CA ALA A 37 -12.82 2.98 16.70
C ALA A 37 -13.08 2.98 18.22
N PRO A 38 -13.57 1.88 18.81
CA PRO A 38 -13.70 1.79 20.26
C PRO A 38 -12.32 1.97 20.91
N ALA A 39 -12.22 2.94 21.81
CA ALA A 39 -11.08 3.10 22.68
C ALA A 39 -11.09 1.94 23.69
N GLU A 40 -10.25 0.93 23.46
CA GLU A 40 -9.58 0.06 24.45
C GLU A 40 -9.25 -1.30 23.83
N SER A 41 -7.96 -1.51 23.57
CA SER A 41 -7.33 -2.82 23.68
C SER A 41 -5.95 -2.63 24.29
N SER A 42 -5.61 -3.52 25.21
CA SER A 42 -4.37 -3.49 25.98
C SER A 42 -3.15 -3.41 25.06
N LYS A 43 -2.16 -2.61 25.48
CA LYS A 43 -0.85 -2.48 24.83
C LYS A 43 -0.04 -3.77 25.00
N ASP A 44 -0.49 -4.85 24.41
CA ASP A 44 0.30 -6.06 24.23
C ASP A 44 0.84 -5.98 22.80
N ASN A 45 2.12 -5.59 22.64
CA ASN A 45 2.91 -5.57 21.39
C ASN A 45 2.12 -5.95 20.13
N ASP A 46 1.23 -5.06 19.68
CA ASP A 46 0.29 -5.34 18.59
C ASP A 46 1.01 -5.09 17.26
N GLU A 47 2.08 -5.87 17.05
CA GLU A 47 2.92 -5.80 15.88
C GLU A 47 2.12 -6.35 14.68
N PHE A 48 2.15 -5.62 13.57
CA PHE A 48 1.37 -5.95 12.39
C PHE A 48 1.89 -7.27 11.79
N HIS A 49 1.13 -8.35 11.95
CA HIS A 49 1.48 -9.68 11.47
C HIS A 49 0.48 -10.19 10.43
N PRO A 50 0.63 -9.79 9.15
CA PRO A 50 -0.21 -10.28 8.07
C PRO A 50 -0.16 -11.81 7.90
N THR A 51 -1.31 -12.46 7.78
CA THR A 51 -1.43 -13.88 7.40
C THR A 51 -0.84 -14.16 6.02
N PHE A 52 -0.88 -13.19 5.11
CA PHE A 52 -0.39 -13.34 3.75
C PHE A 52 1.14 -13.54 3.69
N THR A 53 1.56 -14.67 3.13
CA THR A 53 2.96 -15.05 2.93
C THR A 53 3.39 -14.88 1.46
N GLY A 54 3.52 -13.62 1.04
CA GLY A 54 4.01 -13.25 -0.30
C GLY A 54 5.54 -13.25 -0.44
N SER A 55 6.01 -12.78 -1.60
CA SER A 55 7.45 -12.54 -1.85
C SER A 55 8.05 -11.49 -0.89
N LYS A 56 9.39 -11.44 -0.76
CA LYS A 56 10.10 -10.47 0.10
C LYS A 56 9.62 -9.03 -0.15
N HIS A 57 9.62 -8.61 -1.42
CA HIS A 57 9.20 -7.26 -1.80
C HIS A 57 7.72 -6.99 -1.50
N GLU A 58 6.83 -7.96 -1.74
CA GLU A 58 5.41 -7.80 -1.43
C GLU A 58 5.16 -7.68 0.07
N ARG A 59 5.85 -8.49 0.88
CA ARG A 59 5.77 -8.37 2.34
C ARG A 59 6.20 -6.99 2.79
N GLN A 60 7.30 -6.47 2.27
CA GLN A 60 7.78 -5.14 2.65
C GLN A 60 6.82 -4.02 2.22
N TRP A 61 6.24 -4.08 1.02
CA TRP A 61 5.20 -3.13 0.60
C TRP A 61 3.93 -3.23 1.46
N ILE A 62 3.51 -4.43 1.83
CA ILE A 62 2.35 -4.64 2.69
C ILE A 62 2.61 -4.04 4.07
N MET A 63 3.76 -4.34 4.68
CA MET A 63 4.13 -3.80 5.98
C MET A 63 4.17 -2.27 5.90
N GLU A 64 4.94 -1.70 4.97
CA GLU A 64 5.14 -0.25 4.88
C GLU A 64 3.85 0.54 4.59
N TYR A 65 2.99 0.02 3.70
CA TYR A 65 1.80 0.74 3.24
C TYR A 65 0.52 0.38 3.96
N LEU A 66 0.39 -0.82 4.53
CA LEU A 66 -0.84 -1.26 5.21
C LEU A 66 -0.77 -1.19 6.74
N GLU A 67 0.42 -1.09 7.33
CA GLU A 67 0.59 -0.89 8.77
C GLU A 67 -0.20 0.33 9.31
N PRO A 68 -0.23 1.51 8.66
CA PRO A 68 -1.03 2.63 9.16
C PRO A 68 -2.53 2.32 9.23
N PHE A 69 -3.05 1.50 8.32
CA PHE A 69 -4.46 1.09 8.32
C PHE A 69 -4.74 0.05 9.41
N TYR A 70 -3.73 -0.71 9.83
CA TYR A 70 -3.78 -1.58 10.99
C TYR A 70 -3.77 -0.76 12.29
N GLU A 71 -2.86 0.22 12.41
CA GLU A 71 -2.77 1.14 13.54
C GLU A 71 -4.07 1.94 13.74
N ASP A 72 -4.69 2.39 12.65
CA ASP A 72 -5.99 3.10 12.67
C ASP A 72 -7.19 2.15 12.86
N ALA A 73 -6.94 0.85 13.08
CA ALA A 73 -7.93 -0.19 13.28
C ALA A 73 -8.97 -0.28 12.14
N ILE A 74 -8.56 0.01 10.90
CA ILE A 74 -9.40 -0.12 9.69
C ILE A 74 -9.37 -1.58 9.21
N ILE A 75 -8.18 -2.17 9.22
CA ILE A 75 -7.95 -3.58 8.92
C ILE A 75 -7.38 -4.28 10.14
N THR A 76 -7.62 -5.59 10.23
CA THR A 76 -7.06 -6.44 11.29
C THR A 76 -6.08 -7.47 10.74
N ASP A 77 -6.13 -7.77 9.43
CA ASP A 77 -5.25 -8.75 8.80
C ASP A 77 -5.23 -8.57 7.27
N VAL A 78 -4.17 -9.05 6.61
CA VAL A 78 -4.10 -9.23 5.15
C VAL A 78 -4.10 -10.73 4.87
N LEU A 79 -5.17 -11.21 4.23
CA LEU A 79 -5.44 -12.63 4.07
C LEU A 79 -4.75 -13.22 2.84
N ARG A 80 -4.94 -12.58 1.68
CA ARG A 80 -4.45 -13.10 0.40
C ARG A 80 -4.36 -12.04 -0.69
N GLN A 81 -3.57 -12.31 -1.72
CA GLN A 81 -3.64 -11.57 -2.98
C GLN A 81 -4.95 -11.90 -3.71
N VAL A 82 -5.61 -10.87 -4.24
CA VAL A 82 -6.80 -11.00 -5.10
C VAL A 82 -6.40 -10.98 -6.56
N LYS A 83 -5.65 -9.95 -6.97
CA LYS A 83 -5.23 -9.76 -8.36
C LYS A 83 -3.96 -8.92 -8.45
N GLY A 84 -2.98 -9.41 -9.20
CA GLY A 84 -1.85 -8.62 -9.66
C GLY A 84 -2.23 -7.77 -10.88
N GLY A 85 -1.92 -6.48 -10.84
CA GLY A 85 -2.09 -5.55 -11.97
C GLY A 85 -0.75 -5.11 -12.56
N LYS A 86 -0.79 -4.13 -13.47
CA LYS A 86 0.41 -3.47 -14.04
C LYS A 86 1.09 -2.60 -12.99
N GLU A 87 0.31 -1.78 -12.30
CA GLU A 87 0.82 -0.71 -11.43
C GLU A 87 0.68 -1.01 -9.94
N ALA A 88 -0.25 -1.90 -9.60
CA ALA A 88 -0.61 -2.21 -8.22
C ALA A 88 -1.04 -3.66 -8.11
N THR A 89 -0.98 -4.16 -6.88
CA THR A 89 -1.55 -5.45 -6.48
C THR A 89 -2.72 -5.18 -5.54
N VAL A 90 -3.83 -5.90 -5.75
CA VAL A 90 -4.98 -5.85 -4.84
C VAL A 90 -4.92 -7.03 -3.88
N TYR A 91 -4.99 -6.75 -2.59
CA TYR A 91 -5.04 -7.71 -1.51
C TYR A 91 -6.41 -7.70 -0.83
N CYS A 92 -6.80 -8.86 -0.32
CA CYS A 92 -7.99 -9.04 0.50
C CYS A 92 -7.58 -8.93 1.96
N CYS A 93 -8.14 -7.96 2.66
CA CYS A 93 -7.90 -7.70 4.07
C CYS A 93 -9.13 -8.05 4.89
N ARG A 94 -8.93 -8.49 6.12
CA ARG A 94 -9.99 -8.58 7.10
C ARG A 94 -10.25 -7.20 7.67
N ALA A 95 -11.49 -6.75 7.60
CA ALA A 95 -11.89 -5.48 8.15
C ALA A 95 -12.02 -5.56 9.68
N ASN A 96 -11.95 -4.42 10.34
CA ASN A 96 -12.35 -4.34 11.74
C ASN A 96 -13.89 -4.53 11.85
N PRO A 97 -14.38 -5.42 12.74
CA PRO A 97 -15.81 -5.61 12.98
C PRO A 97 -16.59 -4.32 13.26
N ALA A 98 -15.95 -3.29 13.83
CA ALA A 98 -16.56 -1.99 14.10
C ALA A 98 -17.05 -1.26 12.83
N LEU A 99 -16.48 -1.57 11.66
CA LEU A 99 -16.86 -0.96 10.38
C LEU A 99 -18.12 -1.58 9.76
N GLY A 100 -18.65 -2.69 10.30
CA GLY A 100 -19.84 -3.36 9.79
C GLY A 100 -19.66 -4.07 8.44
N VAL A 101 -18.42 -4.20 7.96
CA VAL A 101 -18.03 -4.98 6.78
C VAL A 101 -17.04 -6.06 7.20
N GLU A 102 -17.06 -7.21 6.52
CA GLU A 102 -16.17 -8.33 6.85
C GLU A 102 -14.79 -8.19 6.17
N LEU A 103 -14.79 -7.73 4.91
CA LEU A 103 -13.61 -7.72 4.05
C LEU A 103 -13.41 -6.35 3.39
N ILE A 104 -12.15 -5.94 3.27
CA ILE A 104 -11.71 -4.74 2.56
C ILE A 104 -10.73 -5.15 1.47
N ALA A 105 -10.81 -4.49 0.30
CA ALA A 105 -9.83 -4.63 -0.75
C ALA A 105 -8.76 -3.53 -0.64
N ALA A 106 -7.51 -3.89 -0.40
CA ALA A 106 -6.39 -2.96 -0.34
C ALA A 106 -5.63 -2.97 -1.67
N LYS A 107 -5.61 -1.82 -2.37
CA LYS A 107 -4.84 -1.65 -3.62
C LYS A 107 -3.48 -1.04 -3.29
N VAL A 108 -2.44 -1.86 -3.35
CA VAL A 108 -1.06 -1.48 -3.03
C VAL A 108 -0.28 -1.19 -4.29
N TYR A 109 0.19 0.04 -4.44
CA TYR A 109 0.97 0.49 -5.59
C TYR A 109 2.42 0.06 -5.46
N ARG A 110 3.04 -0.30 -6.58
CA ARG A 110 4.45 -0.70 -6.63
C ARG A 110 5.33 0.41 -7.20
N PRO A 111 6.60 0.49 -6.78
CA PRO A 111 7.55 1.45 -7.33
C PRO A 111 7.68 1.29 -8.84
N ARG A 112 8.01 2.39 -9.53
CA ARG A 112 8.00 2.45 -11.01
C ARG A 112 8.85 1.35 -11.66
N MET A 113 9.99 1.05 -11.03
CA MET A 113 10.93 0.01 -11.47
C MET A 113 10.36 -1.41 -11.36
N PHE A 114 9.46 -1.66 -10.40
CA PHE A 114 8.80 -2.95 -10.16
C PHE A 114 7.42 -3.05 -10.83
N ARG A 115 7.07 -2.09 -11.70
CA ARG A 115 5.85 -2.18 -12.52
C ARG A 115 6.07 -3.21 -13.61
N GLN A 116 5.24 -4.26 -13.61
CA GLN A 116 5.27 -5.26 -14.65
C GLN A 116 4.70 -4.66 -15.94
N LEU A 117 5.58 -4.18 -16.83
CA LEU A 117 5.26 -3.63 -18.15
C LEU A 117 4.78 -4.69 -19.16
N ARG A 118 4.46 -5.90 -18.68
CA ARG A 118 4.10 -7.05 -19.49
C ARG A 118 2.86 -6.80 -20.38
N ASN A 119 2.09 -5.75 -20.10
CA ASN A 119 0.93 -5.33 -20.88
C ASN A 119 0.95 -3.85 -21.30
N ASP A 120 2.15 -3.23 -21.34
CA ASP A 120 2.31 -1.80 -21.64
C ASP A 120 2.03 -1.46 -23.11
N ALA A 121 2.10 -2.45 -24.01
CA ALA A 121 1.80 -2.30 -25.43
C ALA A 121 0.34 -1.89 -25.70
N VAL A 122 -0.60 -2.37 -24.87
CA VAL A 122 -2.04 -2.07 -25.03
C VAL A 122 -2.38 -0.64 -24.55
N TYR A 123 -1.62 -0.10 -23.59
CA TYR A 123 -1.84 1.27 -23.08
C TYR A 123 -1.36 2.36 -24.04
N ARG A 124 -0.35 2.07 -24.88
CA ARG A 124 0.19 3.05 -25.83
C ARG A 124 -0.69 3.32 -27.05
N GLN A 125 -1.73 2.51 -27.29
CA GLN A 125 -2.63 2.70 -28.45
C GLN A 125 -3.82 3.63 -28.18
N GLY A 126 -4.11 3.97 -26.92
CA GLY A 126 -5.29 4.78 -26.56
C GLY A 126 -4.99 6.17 -26.00
N GLY A 127 -3.72 6.52 -25.79
CA GLY A 127 -3.34 7.89 -25.46
C GLY A 127 -3.10 8.66 -26.76
N GLU A 128 -3.97 9.61 -27.08
CA GLU A 128 -3.60 10.63 -28.06
C GLU A 128 -2.24 11.19 -27.67
N VAL A 129 -1.31 11.15 -28.63
CA VAL A 129 -0.07 11.89 -28.55
C VAL A 129 -0.49 13.36 -28.58
N ILE A 130 -0.66 13.97 -27.40
CA ILE A 130 -0.75 15.42 -27.30
C ILE A 130 0.60 15.91 -27.81
N GLY A 131 0.59 16.43 -29.02
CA GLY A 131 1.77 16.96 -29.68
C GLY A 131 2.44 18.03 -28.83
N GLU A 132 3.70 18.28 -29.12
CA GLU A 132 4.59 19.22 -28.43
C GLU A 132 4.13 20.69 -28.43
N GLU A 133 2.94 21.01 -28.94
CA GLU A 133 2.32 22.34 -28.88
C GLU A 133 1.03 22.30 -28.06
N GLY A 134 1.18 22.16 -26.73
CA GLY A 134 0.09 22.40 -25.77
C GLY A 134 -0.17 23.89 -25.59
N LYS A 135 -1.05 24.46 -26.42
CA LYS A 135 -1.82 25.66 -26.07
C LYS A 135 -3.26 25.29 -25.74
#